data_AF-A0A519CLA5-F1
#
_entry.id   AF-A0A519CLA5-F1
#
_cell.length_a   1.000
_cell.length_b   1.000
_cell.length_c   1.000
_cell.angle_alpha   90.00
_cell.angle_beta   90.00
_cell.angle_gamma   90.00
#
_symmetry.space_group_name_H-M   'P 1'
#
loop_
_entity.id
_entity.type
_entity.pdbx_description
1 polymer ?
#
loop_
_entity_poly.entity_id
_entity_poly.type
_entity_poly.pdbx_seq_one_letter_code
_entity_poly.pdbx_strand_id
1 'polypeptide(L)'
;MTQDDIEIIGKHVKDMYGAFMGKVIGTLTEIDGSIQSVGIDCGSQGLQQIQYEQLVVQGETVIFIPKWRLDSQRLIREKQLTLRRLKALMDIVSENDDMKADAEIIHEKYKSKLTSLNEMEFEIKSKLNGRLIELDTQMKSAKMLSFDAKVQFRSNEISETIFETIKLCTNEVIEHVGHEQSEISNVEGRIADLELEVQEITSITEIKIQDSAVSYLETIESQQAIQTILPEVPPEPIVTPSEHIESQVSPMPEPPTESEVTFAFPEPPQHVTSKTSKDDNDDDWLARMEAQ
;
A
#
# COMPACT_ATOMS: atom_id res chain seq x y z
N MET A 1 18.05 6.72 26.74
CA MET A 1 19.00 5.83 27.44
C MET A 1 18.38 5.31 28.72
N THR A 2 17.31 4.51 28.56
CA THR A 2 16.89 3.59 29.62
C THR A 2 17.90 2.44 29.68
N GLN A 3 18.05 1.81 30.85
CA GLN A 3 19.04 0.73 31.03
C GLN A 3 18.82 -0.45 30.08
N ASP A 4 17.57 -0.63 29.63
CA ASP A 4 17.15 -1.63 28.64
C ASP A 4 17.72 -1.36 27.23
N ASP A 5 18.03 -0.11 26.88
CA ASP A 5 18.55 0.29 25.55
C ASP A 5 19.98 -0.22 25.33
N ILE A 6 20.77 -0.28 26.40
CA ILE A 6 22.15 -0.79 26.39
C ILE A 6 22.14 -2.33 26.39
N GLU A 7 21.07 -2.93 26.93
CA GLU A 7 20.96 -4.38 27.07
C GLU A 7 20.69 -5.09 25.73
N ILE A 8 20.28 -4.38 24.67
CA ILE A 8 20.05 -5.01 23.36
C ILE A 8 21.34 -5.43 22.65
N ILE A 9 22.46 -4.79 22.97
CA ILE A 9 23.73 -5.00 22.28
C ILE A 9 24.29 -6.39 22.58
N GLY A 10 24.71 -7.10 21.53
CA GLY A 10 25.27 -8.44 21.64
C GLY A 10 24.24 -9.57 21.72
N LYS A 11 22.94 -9.27 21.80
CA LYS A 11 21.88 -10.28 21.76
C LYS A 11 21.77 -10.91 20.37
N HIS A 12 21.36 -12.19 20.33
CA HIS A 12 21.11 -12.90 19.09
C HIS A 12 19.78 -12.44 18.49
N VAL A 13 19.77 -12.19 17.19
CA VAL A 13 18.56 -11.84 16.45
C VAL A 13 18.00 -13.08 15.80
N LYS A 14 16.72 -13.33 16.03
CA LYS A 14 15.95 -14.35 15.34
C LYS A 14 14.76 -13.70 14.65
N ASP A 15 14.28 -14.30 13.58
CA ASP A 15 12.99 -13.89 13.02
C ASP A 15 11.81 -14.40 13.87
N MET A 16 10.61 -14.08 13.41
CA MET A 16 9.35 -14.45 14.03
C MET A 16 9.11 -15.97 14.11
N TYR A 17 9.81 -16.74 13.27
CA TYR A 17 9.68 -18.19 13.14
C TYR A 17 10.79 -18.92 13.89
N GLY A 18 11.72 -18.18 14.51
CA GLY A 18 12.82 -18.71 15.31
C GLY A 18 14.10 -18.95 14.54
N ALA A 19 14.18 -18.61 13.25
CA ALA A 19 15.39 -18.74 12.46
C ALA A 19 16.42 -17.68 12.87
N PHE A 20 17.68 -18.08 13.01
CA PHE A 20 18.76 -17.18 13.39
C PHE A 20 19.11 -16.23 12.24
N MET A 21 19.09 -14.93 12.52
CA MET A 21 19.40 -13.89 11.53
C MET A 21 20.79 -13.29 11.71
N GLY A 22 21.26 -13.14 12.95
CA GLY A 22 22.51 -12.43 13.20
C GLY A 22 22.68 -11.99 14.65
N LYS A 23 23.60 -11.07 14.89
CA LYS A 23 23.89 -10.54 16.22
C LYS A 23 23.82 -9.02 16.22
N VAL A 24 23.22 -8.44 17.26
CA VAL A 24 23.22 -6.99 17.43
C VAL A 24 24.64 -6.49 17.72
N ILE A 25 25.12 -5.54 16.93
CA ILE A 25 26.47 -4.95 17.10
C ILE A 25 26.44 -3.50 17.59
N GLY A 26 25.32 -2.79 17.44
CA GLY A 26 25.21 -1.41 17.88
C GLY A 26 23.84 -0.80 17.61
N THR A 27 23.63 0.43 18.11
CA THR A 27 22.38 1.18 17.99
C THR A 27 22.67 2.59 17.49
N LEU A 28 21.80 3.12 16.63
CA LEU A 28 21.76 4.52 16.24
C LEU A 28 20.60 5.19 16.99
N THR A 29 20.89 6.28 17.69
CA THR A 29 19.92 6.99 18.53
C THR A 29 19.59 8.37 17.96
N GLU A 30 18.38 8.85 18.20
CA GLU A 30 17.98 10.23 17.90
C GLU A 30 18.52 11.22 18.96
N ILE A 31 18.29 12.52 18.73
CA ILE A 31 18.77 13.62 19.59
C ILE A 31 18.19 13.54 21.01
N ASP A 32 17.00 12.98 21.16
CA ASP A 32 16.34 12.75 22.45
C ASP A 32 16.89 11.52 23.20
N GLY A 33 17.81 10.77 22.59
CA GLY A 33 18.41 9.58 23.15
C GLY A 33 17.54 8.32 23.06
N SER A 34 16.49 8.32 22.25
CA SER A 34 15.72 7.13 21.86
C SER A 34 16.43 6.35 20.75
N ILE A 35 16.27 5.02 20.71
CA ILE A 35 16.85 4.20 19.63
C ILE A 35 16.01 4.36 18.37
N GLN A 36 16.65 4.83 17.29
CA GLN A 36 16.04 4.88 15.97
C GLN A 36 16.18 3.52 15.26
N SER A 37 17.40 2.97 15.25
CA SER A 37 17.69 1.73 14.53
C SER A 37 18.83 0.96 15.16
N VAL A 38 18.91 -0.32 14.81
CA VAL A 38 19.85 -1.29 15.35
C VAL A 38 20.66 -1.89 14.21
N GLY A 39 21.97 -1.89 14.36
CA GLY A 39 22.90 -2.56 13.46
C GLY A 39 23.03 -4.04 13.81
N ILE A 40 22.74 -4.92 12.86
CA ILE A 40 22.77 -6.37 13.02
C ILE A 40 23.79 -6.94 12.04
N ASP A 41 24.76 -7.69 12.55
CA ASP A 41 25.67 -8.47 11.74
C ASP A 41 24.98 -9.74 11.26
N CYS A 42 24.62 -9.78 9.97
CA CYS A 42 23.98 -10.91 9.29
C CYS A 42 25.00 -11.79 8.54
N GLY A 43 26.28 -11.75 8.94
CA GLY A 43 27.34 -12.58 8.35
C GLY A 43 27.58 -12.25 6.88
N SER A 44 27.25 -13.17 5.98
CA SER A 44 27.46 -12.99 4.53
C SER A 44 26.57 -11.91 3.90
N GLN A 45 25.46 -11.55 4.55
CA GLN A 45 24.63 -10.41 4.13
C GLN A 45 25.17 -9.06 4.63
N GLY A 46 26.27 -9.07 5.38
CA GLY A 46 26.90 -7.89 5.96
C GLY A 46 26.09 -7.26 7.08
N LEU A 47 26.45 -6.01 7.39
CA LEU A 47 25.76 -5.21 8.40
C LEU A 47 24.43 -4.71 7.85
N GLN A 48 23.34 -5.09 8.49
CA GLN A 48 22.00 -4.57 8.20
C GLN A 48 21.55 -3.60 9.28
N GLN A 49 20.99 -2.48 8.86
CA GLN A 49 20.38 -1.51 9.75
C GLN A 49 18.87 -1.70 9.75
N ILE A 50 18.33 -2.14 10.90
CA ILE A 50 16.91 -2.42 11.07
C ILE A 50 16.30 -1.38 12.00
N GLN A 51 15.13 -0.85 11.64
CA GLN A 51 14.42 0.13 12.46
C GLN A 51 13.98 -0.49 13.79
N TYR A 52 14.05 0.27 14.88
CA TYR A 52 13.79 -0.27 16.21
C TYR A 52 12.36 -0.80 16.37
N GLU A 53 11.38 -0.23 15.66
CA GLU A 53 9.98 -0.70 15.69
C GLU A 53 9.79 -2.11 15.12
N GLN A 54 10.79 -2.61 14.37
CA GLN A 54 10.81 -3.97 13.84
C GLN A 54 11.42 -4.99 14.81
N LEU A 55 11.80 -4.58 16.02
CA LEU A 55 12.52 -5.43 16.96
C LEU A 55 11.76 -5.56 18.28
N VAL A 56 11.69 -6.77 18.81
CA VAL A 56 11.12 -7.06 20.11
C VAL A 56 12.16 -7.80 20.94
N VAL A 57 12.64 -7.16 22.01
CA VAL A 57 13.62 -7.76 22.93
C VAL A 57 12.91 -8.74 23.86
N GLN A 58 13.34 -10.00 23.86
CA GLN A 58 12.84 -11.06 24.73
C GLN A 58 13.99 -11.78 25.43
N GLY A 59 14.28 -11.37 26.67
CA GLY A 59 15.42 -11.91 27.43
C GLY A 59 16.72 -11.72 26.63
N GLU A 60 17.40 -12.82 26.32
CA GLU A 60 18.68 -12.87 25.59
C GLU A 60 18.56 -12.87 24.05
N THR A 61 17.34 -12.80 23.52
CA THR A 61 17.07 -12.84 22.07
C THR A 61 16.28 -11.60 21.64
N VAL A 62 16.56 -11.12 20.44
CA VAL A 62 15.79 -10.06 19.78
C VAL A 62 15.01 -10.71 18.64
N ILE A 63 13.69 -10.50 18.61
CA ILE A 63 12.81 -11.00 17.56
C ILE A 63 12.63 -9.91 16.51
N PHE A 64 12.99 -10.22 15.27
CA PHE A 64 12.76 -9.39 14.10
C PHE A 64 11.36 -9.60 13.53
N ILE A 65 10.67 -8.49 13.31
CA ILE A 65 9.35 -8.41 12.70
C ILE A 65 9.49 -7.77 11.31
N PRO A 66 9.14 -8.48 10.22
CA PRO A 66 9.16 -7.93 8.87
C PRO A 66 8.25 -6.70 8.75
N LYS A 67 8.73 -5.70 8.00
CA LYS A 67 8.03 -4.43 7.81
C LYS A 67 6.63 -4.61 7.21
N TRP A 68 6.48 -5.54 6.26
CA TRP A 68 5.18 -5.86 5.65
C TRP A 68 4.15 -6.23 6.73
N ARG A 69 4.54 -6.96 7.78
CA ARG A 69 3.62 -7.37 8.85
C ARG A 69 3.15 -6.17 9.67
N LEU A 70 4.06 -5.26 10.03
CA LEU A 70 3.72 -4.05 10.78
C LEU A 70 2.81 -3.14 9.96
N ASP A 71 3.19 -2.88 8.70
CA ASP A 71 2.47 -2.02 7.78
C ASP A 71 1.05 -2.58 7.52
N SER A 72 0.93 -3.88 7.23
CA SER A 72 -0.37 -4.55 7.05
C SER A 72 -1.25 -4.48 8.30
N GLN A 73 -0.68 -4.72 9.49
CA GLN A 73 -1.46 -4.62 10.73
C GLN A 73 -1.93 -3.19 11.01
N ARG A 74 -1.10 -2.19 10.74
CA ARG A 74 -1.48 -0.78 10.85
C ARG A 74 -2.62 -0.45 9.89
N LEU A 75 -2.46 -0.81 8.60
CA LEU A 75 -3.48 -0.62 7.57
C LEU A 75 -4.82 -1.24 7.99
N ILE A 76 -4.83 -2.52 8.38
CA ILE A 76 -6.03 -3.26 8.78
C ILE A 76 -6.73 -2.53 9.94
N ARG A 77 -6.00 -2.11 10.98
CA ARG A 77 -6.59 -1.41 12.13
C ARG A 77 -7.18 -0.06 11.75
N GLU A 78 -6.44 0.73 10.96
CA GLU A 78 -6.89 2.06 10.53
C GLU A 78 -8.10 1.98 9.61
N LYS A 79 -8.09 1.04 8.65
CA LYS A 79 -9.20 0.80 7.73
C LYS A 79 -10.44 0.34 8.48
N GLN A 80 -10.32 -0.64 9.37
CA GLN A 80 -11.43 -1.09 10.23
C GLN A 80 -12.04 0.03 11.08
N LEU A 81 -11.21 0.87 11.69
CA LEU A 81 -11.70 1.99 12.50
C LEU A 81 -12.42 3.03 11.63
N THR A 82 -11.87 3.33 10.46
CA THR A 82 -12.46 4.29 9.51
C THR A 82 -13.83 3.79 9.04
N LEU A 83 -13.95 2.51 8.69
CA LEU A 83 -15.22 1.91 8.26
C LEU A 83 -16.27 1.92 9.37
N ARG A 84 -15.90 1.56 10.60
CA ARG A 84 -16.85 1.63 11.74
C ARG A 84 -17.33 3.05 12.03
N ARG A 85 -16.45 4.04 11.92
CA ARG A 85 -16.82 5.45 12.09
C ARG A 85 -17.71 5.95 10.96
N LEU A 86 -17.47 5.50 9.74
CA LEU A 86 -18.29 5.83 8.58
C LEU A 86 -19.70 5.25 8.70
N LYS A 87 -19.83 3.98 9.13
CA LYS A 87 -21.12 3.35 9.45
C LYS A 87 -21.88 4.13 10.53
N ALA A 88 -21.22 4.42 11.65
CA ALA A 88 -21.85 5.20 12.74
C ALA A 88 -22.30 6.60 12.28
N LEU A 89 -21.54 7.24 11.40
CA LEU A 89 -21.92 8.52 10.80
C LEU A 89 -23.19 8.39 9.95
N MET A 90 -23.28 7.35 9.11
CA MET A 90 -24.46 7.08 8.30
C MET A 90 -25.70 6.75 9.13
N ASP A 91 -25.52 6.05 10.26
CA ASP A 91 -26.60 5.71 11.18
C ASP A 91 -27.14 6.99 11.84
N ILE A 92 -26.27 7.85 12.38
CA ILE A 92 -26.66 9.14 12.99
C ILE A 92 -27.42 10.03 12.00
N VAL A 93 -26.93 10.16 10.76
CA VAL A 93 -27.59 10.98 9.73
C VAL A 93 -28.94 10.40 9.33
N SER A 94 -29.09 9.06 9.35
CA SER A 94 -30.39 8.44 9.06
C SER A 94 -31.41 8.57 10.19
N GLU A 95 -30.97 8.79 11.44
CA GLU A 95 -31.84 9.02 12.59
C GLU A 95 -32.18 10.50 12.80
N ASN A 96 -31.27 11.42 12.43
CA ASN A 96 -31.43 12.86 12.64
C ASN A 96 -30.89 13.69 11.46
N ASP A 97 -31.81 14.28 10.69
CA ASP A 97 -31.48 15.09 9.50
C ASP A 97 -30.87 16.47 9.84
N ASP A 98 -31.06 16.97 11.07
CA ASP A 98 -30.55 18.29 11.48
C ASP A 98 -29.01 18.36 11.48
N MET A 99 -28.34 17.20 11.60
CA MET A 99 -26.88 17.09 11.63
C MET A 99 -26.25 16.82 10.26
N LYS A 100 -27.04 16.79 9.18
CA LYS A 100 -26.59 16.37 7.84
C LYS A 100 -25.47 17.24 7.28
N ALA A 101 -25.56 18.56 7.45
CA ALA A 101 -24.52 19.48 6.95
C ALA A 101 -23.18 19.29 7.67
N ASP A 102 -23.19 19.11 8.99
CA ASP A 102 -21.99 18.83 9.78
C ASP A 102 -21.43 17.44 9.48
N ALA A 103 -22.30 16.46 9.24
CA ALA A 103 -21.94 15.10 8.90
C ALA A 103 -21.26 15.00 7.53
N GLU A 104 -21.67 15.79 6.53
CA GLU A 104 -21.07 15.81 5.19
C GLU A 104 -19.56 16.14 5.25
N ILE A 105 -19.18 17.13 6.08
CA ILE A 105 -17.77 17.52 6.26
C ILE A 105 -16.96 16.36 6.83
N ILE A 106 -17.52 15.64 7.80
CA ILE A 106 -16.86 14.49 8.44
C ILE A 106 -16.81 13.29 7.47
N HIS A 107 -17.86 13.10 6.66
CA HIS A 107 -17.94 12.07 5.65
C HIS A 107 -16.83 12.22 4.62
N GLU A 108 -16.65 13.43 4.06
CA GLU A 108 -15.58 13.73 3.11
C GLU A 108 -14.18 13.54 3.73
N LYS A 109 -14.01 13.85 5.02
CA LYS A 109 -12.75 13.56 5.74
C LYS A 109 -12.47 12.06 5.82
N TYR A 110 -13.47 11.23 6.13
CA TYR A 110 -13.30 9.77 6.17
C TYR A 110 -13.06 9.18 4.78
N LYS A 111 -13.73 9.69 3.76
CA LYS A 111 -13.52 9.31 2.37
C LYS A 111 -12.09 9.62 1.91
N SER A 112 -11.59 10.83 2.18
CA SER A 112 -10.19 11.19 1.91
C SER A 112 -9.20 10.28 2.62
N LYS A 113 -9.44 9.97 3.92
CA LYS A 113 -8.62 9.02 4.66
C LYS A 113 -8.66 7.62 4.05
N LEU A 114 -9.82 7.18 3.55
CA LEU A 114 -9.98 5.88 2.90
C LEU A 114 -9.20 5.79 1.58
N THR A 115 -9.18 6.87 0.78
CA THR A 115 -8.34 6.94 -0.42
C THR A 115 -6.85 6.76 -0.08
N SER A 116 -6.35 7.48 0.92
CA SER A 116 -4.96 7.31 1.38
C SER A 116 -4.67 5.89 1.91
N LEU A 117 -5.64 5.26 2.59
CA LEU A 117 -5.52 3.86 3.03
C LEU A 117 -5.46 2.89 1.85
N ASN A 118 -6.22 3.14 0.78
CA ASN A 118 -6.20 2.31 -0.44
C ASN A 118 -4.86 2.41 -1.19
N GLU A 119 -4.23 3.58 -1.21
CA GLU A 119 -2.88 3.75 -1.77
C GLU A 119 -1.84 2.92 -0.99
N MET A 120 -1.85 3.02 0.34
CA MET A 120 -0.98 2.20 1.20
C MET A 120 -1.27 0.70 1.04
N GLU A 121 -2.53 0.32 0.86
CA GLU A 121 -2.92 -1.06 0.59
C GLU A 121 -2.29 -1.58 -0.70
N PHE A 122 -2.30 -0.80 -1.77
CA PHE A 122 -1.67 -1.18 -3.03
C PHE A 122 -0.16 -1.42 -2.86
N GLU A 123 0.53 -0.52 -2.15
CA GLU A 123 1.96 -0.68 -1.85
C GLU A 123 2.24 -1.94 -1.02
N ILE A 124 1.41 -2.21 -0.02
CA ILE A 124 1.51 -3.40 0.83
C ILE A 124 1.27 -4.66 -0.01
N LYS A 125 0.20 -4.73 -0.80
CA LYS A 125 -0.08 -5.87 -1.70
C LYS A 125 1.08 -6.13 -2.66
N SER A 126 1.68 -5.08 -3.22
CA SER A 126 2.85 -5.21 -4.10
C SER A 126 4.06 -5.83 -3.36
N LYS A 127 4.37 -5.36 -2.15
CA LYS A 127 5.44 -5.92 -1.31
C LYS A 127 5.17 -7.39 -0.93
N LEU A 128 3.94 -7.71 -0.56
CA LEU A 128 3.53 -9.08 -0.20
C LEU A 128 3.67 -10.04 -1.39
N ASN A 129 3.22 -9.63 -2.57
CA ASN A 129 3.35 -10.42 -3.79
C ASN A 129 4.83 -10.64 -4.17
N GLY A 130 5.66 -9.59 -4.09
CA GLY A 130 7.11 -9.72 -4.31
C GLY A 130 7.74 -10.74 -3.36
N ARG A 131 7.40 -10.67 -2.07
CA ARG A 131 7.87 -11.62 -1.06
C ARG A 131 7.38 -13.05 -1.32
N LEU A 132 6.14 -13.22 -1.78
CA LEU A 132 5.58 -14.53 -2.13
C LEU A 132 6.37 -15.21 -3.26
N ILE A 133 6.80 -14.42 -4.27
CA ILE A 133 7.61 -14.90 -5.39
C ILE A 133 9.00 -15.35 -4.91
N GLU A 134 9.63 -14.60 -4.02
CA GLU A 134 10.89 -14.99 -3.39
C GLU A 134 10.75 -16.30 -2.61
N LEU A 135 9.69 -16.42 -1.80
CA LEU A 135 9.40 -17.61 -0.99
C LEU A 135 9.11 -18.83 -1.87
N ASP A 136 8.36 -18.69 -2.96
CA ASP A 136 8.12 -19.78 -3.91
C ASP A 136 9.42 -20.24 -4.58
N THR A 137 10.32 -19.31 -4.88
CA THR A 137 11.66 -19.62 -5.40
C THR A 137 12.47 -20.42 -4.39
N GLN A 138 12.50 -19.98 -3.13
CA GLN A 138 13.19 -20.69 -2.05
C GLN A 138 12.59 -22.09 -1.81
N MET A 139 11.26 -22.21 -1.80
CA MET A 139 10.53 -23.47 -1.67
C MET A 139 10.91 -24.47 -2.77
N LYS A 140 10.96 -24.00 -4.02
CA LYS A 140 11.35 -24.82 -5.18
C LYS A 140 12.80 -25.28 -5.07
N SER A 141 13.72 -24.38 -4.72
CA SER A 141 15.13 -24.72 -4.52
C SER A 141 15.32 -25.74 -3.40
N ALA A 142 14.64 -25.57 -2.25
CA ALA A 142 14.68 -26.53 -1.15
C ALA A 142 14.16 -27.91 -1.59
N LYS A 143 12.98 -27.97 -2.23
CA LYS A 143 12.43 -29.24 -2.75
C LYS A 143 13.35 -29.92 -3.76
N MET A 144 13.98 -29.15 -4.65
CA MET A 144 14.95 -29.67 -5.61
C MET A 144 16.16 -30.30 -4.90
N LEU A 145 16.75 -29.62 -3.91
CA LEU A 145 17.85 -30.15 -3.11
C LEU A 145 17.47 -31.42 -2.35
N SER A 146 16.26 -31.47 -1.77
CA SER A 146 15.77 -32.69 -1.09
C SER A 146 15.66 -33.89 -2.04
N PHE A 147 15.23 -33.63 -3.28
CA PHE A 147 15.09 -34.67 -4.29
C PHE A 147 16.45 -35.14 -4.80
N ASP A 148 17.37 -34.22 -5.08
CA ASP A 148 18.73 -34.53 -5.51
C ASP A 148 19.48 -35.33 -4.44
N ALA A 149 19.39 -34.93 -3.17
CA ALA A 149 19.95 -35.69 -2.05
C ALA A 149 19.39 -37.12 -1.97
N LYS A 150 18.11 -37.30 -2.29
CA LYS A 150 17.50 -38.65 -2.36
C LYS A 150 18.07 -39.47 -3.51
N VAL A 151 18.35 -38.85 -4.66
CA VAL A 151 19.03 -39.51 -5.78
C VAL A 151 20.45 -39.90 -5.38
N GLN A 152 21.24 -38.98 -4.85
CA GLN A 152 22.61 -39.23 -4.38
C GLN A 152 22.67 -40.37 -3.35
N PHE A 153 21.72 -40.41 -2.41
CA PHE A 153 21.63 -41.49 -1.43
C PHE A 153 21.34 -42.85 -2.08
N ARG A 154 20.40 -42.89 -3.05
CA ARG A 154 20.06 -44.13 -3.77
C ARG A 154 21.17 -44.61 -4.71
N SER A 155 21.99 -43.69 -5.20
CA SER A 155 23.19 -43.98 -5.99
C SER A 155 24.40 -44.37 -5.12
N ASN A 156 24.28 -44.38 -3.79
CA ASN A 156 25.36 -44.59 -2.81
C ASN A 156 26.50 -43.55 -2.91
N GLU A 157 26.20 -42.32 -3.34
CA GLU A 157 27.15 -41.20 -3.40
C GLU A 157 27.33 -40.53 -2.03
N ILE A 158 26.26 -40.53 -1.22
CA ILE A 158 26.26 -39.99 0.15
C ILE A 158 25.84 -41.05 1.16
N SER A 159 26.33 -40.93 2.40
CA SER A 159 25.93 -41.79 3.51
C SER A 159 24.53 -41.46 4.02
N GLU A 160 23.93 -42.40 4.75
CA GLU A 160 22.63 -42.19 5.43
C GLU A 160 22.68 -41.01 6.42
N THR A 161 23.80 -40.82 7.12
CA THR A 161 23.97 -39.70 8.07
C THR A 161 23.93 -38.34 7.38
N ILE A 162 24.57 -38.22 6.21
CA ILE A 162 24.55 -36.99 5.42
C ILE A 162 23.15 -36.77 4.83
N PHE A 163 22.53 -37.82 4.31
CA PHE A 163 21.17 -37.75 3.77
C PHE A 163 20.15 -37.26 4.82
N GLU A 164 20.18 -37.83 6.03
CA GLU A 164 19.28 -37.39 7.10
C GLU A 164 19.58 -35.96 7.58
N THR A 165 20.84 -35.52 7.54
CA THR A 165 21.20 -34.11 7.82
C THR A 165 20.62 -33.17 6.75
N ILE A 166 20.78 -33.48 5.46
CA ILE A 166 20.22 -32.66 4.37
C ILE A 166 18.70 -32.61 4.47
N LYS A 167 18.06 -33.74 4.76
CA LYS A 167 16.61 -33.85 4.94
C LYS A 167 16.12 -32.98 6.09
N LEU A 168 16.82 -32.99 7.23
CA LEU A 168 16.51 -32.11 8.37
C LEU A 168 16.58 -30.63 7.95
N CYS A 169 17.73 -30.18 7.46
CA CYS A 169 17.93 -28.78 7.08
C CYS A 169 16.95 -28.31 6.00
N THR A 170 16.66 -29.17 5.01
CA THR A 170 15.74 -28.83 3.92
C THR A 170 14.29 -28.77 4.41
N ASN A 171 13.89 -29.65 5.34
CA ASN A 171 12.56 -29.59 5.95
C ASN A 171 12.39 -28.32 6.78
N GLU A 172 13.39 -27.92 7.57
CA GLU A 172 13.34 -26.66 8.34
C GLU A 172 13.10 -25.45 7.42
N VAL A 173 13.78 -25.38 6.28
CA VAL A 173 13.53 -24.34 5.26
C VAL A 173 12.12 -24.43 4.68
N ILE A 174 11.63 -25.62 4.37
CA ILE A 174 10.27 -25.81 3.83
C ILE A 174 9.21 -25.38 4.85
N GLU A 175 9.37 -25.74 6.13
CA GLU A 175 8.45 -25.35 7.21
C GLU A 175 8.47 -23.85 7.43
N HIS A 176 9.66 -23.23 7.49
CA HIS A 176 9.84 -21.79 7.62
C HIS A 176 9.12 -21.02 6.49
N VAL A 177 9.42 -21.37 5.24
CA VAL A 177 8.80 -20.74 4.06
C VAL A 177 7.29 -20.97 4.06
N GLY A 178 6.83 -22.17 4.43
CA GLY A 178 5.41 -22.50 4.52
C GLY A 178 4.66 -21.66 5.56
N HIS A 179 5.26 -21.43 6.73
CA HIS A 179 4.69 -20.54 7.76
C HIS A 179 4.58 -19.10 7.24
N GLU A 180 5.63 -18.56 6.63
CA GLU A 180 5.60 -17.20 6.11
C GLU A 180 4.56 -17.03 4.98
N GLN A 181 4.47 -18.00 4.06
CA GLN A 181 3.45 -18.00 3.01
C GLN A 181 2.03 -18.00 3.61
N SER A 182 1.78 -18.83 4.63
CA SER A 182 0.47 -18.88 5.29
C SER A 182 0.11 -17.57 5.99
N GLU A 183 1.08 -16.91 6.63
CA GLU A 183 0.84 -15.60 7.26
C GLU A 183 0.57 -14.51 6.23
N ILE A 184 1.30 -14.48 5.12
CA ILE A 184 1.05 -13.55 4.01
C ILE A 184 -0.36 -13.76 3.45
N SER A 185 -0.76 -15.01 3.16
CA SER A 185 -2.10 -15.31 2.64
C SER A 185 -3.22 -14.94 3.63
N ASN A 186 -3.01 -15.12 4.94
CA ASN A 186 -3.97 -14.67 5.94
C ASN A 186 -4.12 -13.15 5.94
N VAL A 187 -3.01 -12.42 5.89
CA VAL A 187 -3.02 -10.96 5.81
C VAL A 187 -3.70 -10.48 4.53
N GLU A 188 -3.42 -11.08 3.37
CA GLU A 188 -4.10 -10.76 2.12
C GLU A 188 -5.60 -11.00 2.19
N GLY A 189 -6.02 -12.14 2.76
CA GLY A 189 -7.44 -12.44 2.96
C GLY A 189 -8.14 -11.38 3.82
N ARG A 190 -7.52 -10.98 4.94
CA ARG A 190 -8.07 -9.93 5.80
C ARG A 190 -8.15 -8.56 5.13
N ILE A 191 -7.19 -8.24 4.25
CA ILE A 191 -7.22 -7.01 3.46
C ILE A 191 -8.37 -7.07 2.44
N ALA A 192 -8.54 -8.21 1.77
CA ALA A 192 -9.63 -8.42 0.80
C ALA A 192 -11.02 -8.34 1.46
N ASP A 193 -11.19 -8.90 2.66
CA ASP A 193 -12.45 -8.78 3.42
C ASP A 193 -12.81 -7.32 3.71
N LEU A 194 -11.82 -6.49 4.07
CA LEU A 194 -12.03 -5.06 4.31
C LEU A 194 -12.28 -4.28 3.02
N GLU A 195 -11.72 -4.72 1.90
CA GLU A 195 -12.02 -4.16 0.58
C GLU A 195 -13.48 -4.42 0.19
N LEU A 196 -14.00 -5.61 0.49
CA LEU A 196 -15.41 -5.94 0.27
C LEU A 196 -16.33 -5.11 1.18
N GLU A 197 -15.97 -4.92 2.45
CA GLU A 197 -16.72 -4.06 3.37
C GLU A 197 -16.76 -2.58 2.92
N VAL A 198 -15.67 -2.08 2.32
CA VAL A 198 -15.65 -0.74 1.71
C VAL A 198 -16.66 -0.63 0.56
N GLN A 199 -16.71 -1.64 -0.31
CA GLN A 199 -17.64 -1.65 -1.45
C GLN A 199 -19.09 -1.70 -0.98
N GLU A 200 -19.39 -2.50 0.05
CA GLU A 200 -20.72 -2.55 0.67
C GLU A 200 -21.14 -1.17 1.21
N ILE A 201 -20.30 -0.51 2.01
CA ILE A 201 -20.62 0.81 2.59
C ILE A 201 -20.79 1.88 1.49
N THR A 202 -19.95 1.83 0.45
CA THR A 202 -20.02 2.78 -0.67
C THR A 202 -21.32 2.59 -1.45
N SER A 203 -21.73 1.34 -1.74
CA SER A 203 -22.99 1.05 -2.41
C SER A 203 -24.23 1.47 -1.60
N ILE A 204 -24.23 1.29 -0.27
CA ILE A 204 -25.31 1.74 0.61
C ILE A 204 -25.45 3.26 0.58
N THR A 205 -24.33 3.98 0.49
CA THR A 205 -24.30 5.44 0.37
C THR A 205 -24.96 5.89 -0.93
N GLU A 206 -24.64 5.24 -2.04
CA GLU A 206 -25.23 5.54 -3.34
C GLU A 206 -26.75 5.29 -3.32
N ILE A 207 -27.23 4.18 -2.74
CA ILE A 207 -28.66 3.87 -2.66
C ILE A 207 -29.42 4.91 -1.82
N LYS A 208 -28.91 5.30 -0.64
CA LYS A 208 -29.57 6.31 0.22
C LYS A 208 -29.64 7.69 -0.45
N ILE A 209 -28.67 8.06 -1.28
CA ILE A 209 -28.71 9.32 -2.05
C ILE A 209 -29.80 9.26 -3.14
N GLN A 210 -29.94 8.11 -3.81
CA GLN A 210 -30.95 7.93 -4.87
C GLN A 210 -32.38 7.89 -4.30
N ASP A 211 -32.62 7.20 -3.19
CA ASP A 211 -33.95 7.18 -2.55
C ASP A 211 -34.36 8.56 -2.04
N SER A 212 -33.40 9.35 -1.53
CA SER A 212 -33.66 10.75 -1.21
C SER A 212 -34.03 11.56 -2.45
N ALA A 213 -33.39 11.34 -3.61
CA ALA A 213 -33.71 12.03 -4.85
C ALA A 213 -35.06 11.61 -5.47
N VAL A 214 -35.44 10.33 -5.36
CA VAL A 214 -36.72 9.80 -5.84
C VAL A 214 -37.89 10.35 -5.01
N SER A 215 -37.72 10.49 -3.69
CA SER A 215 -38.75 11.11 -2.83
C SER A 215 -39.05 12.57 -3.22
N TYR A 216 -38.04 13.34 -3.64
CA TYR A 216 -38.26 14.70 -4.17
C TYR A 216 -38.99 14.71 -5.53
N LEU A 217 -38.83 13.67 -6.35
CA LEU A 217 -39.51 13.56 -7.66
C LEU A 217 -40.94 13.01 -7.53
N GLU A 218 -41.20 12.04 -6.66
CA GLU A 218 -42.56 11.51 -6.39
C GLU A 218 -43.48 12.53 -5.70
N THR A 219 -42.91 13.46 -4.92
CA THR A 219 -43.69 14.55 -4.29
C THR A 219 -44.23 15.54 -5.33
N ILE A 220 -43.59 15.66 -6.50
CA ILE A 220 -44.04 16.55 -7.58
C ILE A 220 -45.21 15.94 -8.36
N GLU A 221 -45.27 14.61 -8.52
CA GLU A 221 -46.37 13.96 -9.24
C GLU A 221 -47.68 13.88 -8.43
N SER A 222 -47.61 13.99 -7.10
CA SER A 222 -48.79 13.93 -6.23
C SER A 222 -49.46 15.30 -5.96
N GLN A 223 -48.92 16.40 -6.48
CA GLN A 223 -49.49 17.76 -6.32
C GLN A 223 -50.01 18.41 -7.60
N GLN A 224 -50.19 17.67 -8.70
CA GLN A 224 -50.96 18.13 -9.87
C GLN A 224 -52.36 17.53 -9.92
N ALA A 225 -53.16 17.85 -8.89
CA ALA A 225 -54.61 17.68 -8.94
C ALA A 225 -55.32 18.78 -8.13
N ILE A 226 -55.03 20.06 -8.40
CA ILE A 226 -55.89 21.17 -7.95
C ILE A 226 -56.23 22.06 -9.15
N GLN A 227 -57.39 21.75 -9.72
CA GLN A 227 -58.40 22.62 -10.33
C GLN A 227 -57.92 23.87 -11.10
N THR A 228 -58.02 23.75 -12.42
CA THR A 228 -58.62 24.71 -13.36
C THR A 228 -59.48 25.80 -12.71
N ILE A 229 -58.99 27.05 -12.65
CA ILE A 229 -59.84 28.24 -12.81
C ILE A 229 -59.05 29.35 -13.54
N LEU A 230 -59.53 29.67 -14.73
CA LEU A 230 -59.15 30.74 -15.63
C LEU A 230 -59.65 32.11 -15.11
N PRO A 231 -58.91 33.23 -15.26
CA PRO A 231 -59.53 34.56 -15.26
C PRO A 231 -59.73 35.06 -16.71
N GLU A 232 -60.98 35.36 -17.00
CA GLU A 232 -61.53 35.94 -18.23
C GLU A 232 -61.07 37.41 -18.41
N VAL A 233 -60.59 37.75 -19.62
CA VAL A 233 -60.25 39.14 -20.02
C VAL A 233 -61.25 39.60 -21.11
N PRO A 234 -61.93 40.76 -20.97
CA PRO A 234 -62.89 41.25 -21.97
C PRO A 234 -62.24 41.83 -23.25
N PRO A 235 -62.99 41.98 -24.36
CA PRO A 235 -62.43 41.98 -25.72
C PRO A 235 -62.37 43.35 -26.45
N GLU A 236 -61.53 43.35 -27.50
CA GLU A 236 -61.62 44.09 -28.80
C GLU A 236 -61.09 45.56 -28.95
N PRO A 237 -60.72 46.04 -30.17
CA PRO A 237 -59.76 45.49 -31.15
C PRO A 237 -58.88 46.56 -31.91
N ILE A 238 -58.17 46.08 -32.95
CA ILE A 238 -57.69 46.74 -34.21
C ILE A 238 -56.35 47.55 -34.17
N VAL A 239 -55.31 47.07 -34.87
CA VAL A 239 -54.92 47.40 -36.27
C VAL A 239 -53.47 46.93 -36.50
N THR A 240 -53.30 45.90 -37.33
CA THR A 240 -52.04 45.61 -38.05
C THR A 240 -51.80 46.66 -39.15
N PRO A 241 -50.55 46.94 -39.54
CA PRO A 241 -49.98 46.17 -40.64
C PRO A 241 -48.51 45.73 -40.45
N SER A 242 -48.23 44.60 -41.07
CA SER A 242 -46.93 43.98 -41.33
C SER A 242 -45.89 44.96 -41.89
N GLU A 243 -44.60 44.73 -41.57
CA GLU A 243 -43.63 44.27 -42.58
C GLU A 243 -42.25 43.89 -42.01
N HIS A 244 -41.73 42.86 -42.69
CA HIS A 244 -40.35 42.48 -42.97
C HIS A 244 -39.38 41.89 -41.92
N ILE A 245 -38.97 40.68 -42.31
CA ILE A 245 -37.90 39.81 -41.85
C ILE A 245 -36.54 40.51 -41.93
N GLU A 246 -35.74 40.40 -40.85
CA GLU A 246 -34.29 40.29 -40.98
C GLU A 246 -33.73 39.40 -39.87
N SER A 247 -33.29 38.21 -40.28
CA SER A 247 -32.54 37.25 -39.48
C SER A 247 -31.12 37.77 -39.28
N GLN A 248 -30.78 38.23 -38.07
CA GLN A 248 -29.39 38.43 -37.69
C GLN A 248 -28.86 37.22 -36.93
N VAL A 249 -28.06 36.45 -37.67
CA VAL A 249 -27.16 35.41 -37.19
C VAL A 249 -26.06 36.08 -36.36
N SER A 250 -25.93 35.72 -35.09
CA SER A 250 -24.70 35.93 -34.33
C SER A 250 -23.93 34.61 -34.28
N PRO A 251 -22.64 34.59 -34.66
CA PRO A 251 -21.88 33.36 -34.80
C PRO A 251 -21.36 32.83 -33.47
N MET A 252 -21.35 31.49 -33.41
CA MET A 252 -20.78 30.61 -32.40
C MET A 252 -19.25 30.75 -32.32
N PRO A 253 -18.61 30.65 -31.14
CA PRO A 253 -17.15 30.57 -31.04
C PRO A 253 -16.69 29.16 -31.42
N GLU A 254 -15.71 29.06 -32.33
CA GLU A 254 -15.03 27.81 -32.67
C GLU A 254 -14.09 27.32 -31.54
N PRO A 255 -13.92 26.00 -31.38
CA PRO A 255 -12.92 25.41 -30.49
C PRO A 255 -11.53 25.46 -31.13
N PRO A 256 -10.43 25.58 -30.35
CA PRO A 256 -9.10 25.49 -30.91
C PRO A 256 -8.75 24.03 -31.24
N THR A 257 -8.46 23.81 -32.52
CA THR A 257 -7.92 22.58 -33.09
C THR A 257 -6.48 22.33 -32.63
N GLU A 258 -6.22 21.07 -32.33
CA GLU A 258 -4.91 20.46 -32.07
C GLU A 258 -3.86 20.92 -33.09
N SER A 259 -2.68 21.31 -32.59
CA SER A 259 -1.47 21.48 -33.40
C SER A 259 -0.42 20.52 -32.85
N GLU A 260 0.01 19.61 -33.71
CA GLU A 260 1.11 18.67 -33.51
C GLU A 260 2.35 19.41 -32.97
N VAL A 261 2.76 19.07 -31.75
CA VAL A 261 4.12 19.32 -31.28
C VAL A 261 4.87 18.01 -31.48
N THR A 262 5.68 17.97 -32.54
CA THR A 262 6.67 16.92 -32.76
C THR A 262 7.68 16.94 -31.61
N PHE A 263 7.55 16.00 -30.66
CA PHE A 263 8.54 15.79 -29.63
C PHE A 263 9.79 15.17 -30.26
N ALA A 264 10.80 16.00 -30.56
CA ALA A 264 12.13 15.52 -30.86
C ALA A 264 12.76 14.97 -29.56
N PHE A 265 12.94 13.65 -29.49
CA PHE A 265 13.73 12.99 -28.45
C PHE A 265 15.19 13.48 -28.55
N PRO A 266 15.82 13.95 -27.45
CA PRO A 266 17.27 14.08 -27.42
C PRO A 266 17.92 12.69 -27.44
N GLU A 267 18.88 12.50 -28.35
CA GLU A 267 19.68 11.27 -28.45
C GLU A 267 20.41 10.97 -27.12
N PRO A 268 20.43 9.69 -26.68
CA PRO A 268 21.22 9.28 -25.54
C PRO A 268 22.72 9.42 -25.84
N PRO A 269 23.55 9.85 -24.88
CA PRO A 269 25.00 9.91 -25.10
C PRO A 269 25.55 8.52 -25.43
N GLN A 270 26.30 8.47 -26.53
CA GLN A 270 26.93 7.25 -27.04
C GLN A 270 27.89 6.65 -26.01
N HIS A 271 27.77 5.34 -25.85
CA HIS A 271 28.76 4.45 -25.23
C HIS A 271 30.15 4.72 -25.85
N VAL A 272 31.11 5.16 -25.05
CA VAL A 272 32.52 5.13 -25.45
C VAL A 272 33.08 3.77 -25.06
N THR A 273 33.41 2.99 -26.10
CA THR A 273 34.24 1.79 -25.99
C THR A 273 35.67 2.14 -25.59
N SER A 274 36.23 1.24 -24.80
CA SER A 274 37.61 1.17 -24.30
C SER A 274 38.69 1.60 -25.30
N LYS A 275 39.53 2.56 -24.89
CA LYS A 275 40.93 2.64 -25.31
C LYS A 275 41.83 2.87 -24.10
N THR A 276 42.76 1.94 -23.95
CA THR A 276 43.87 1.86 -23.02
C THR A 276 44.77 3.09 -23.13
N SER A 277 45.04 3.77 -22.02
CA SER A 277 46.29 4.53 -21.83
C SER A 277 46.82 4.27 -20.42
N LYS A 278 47.98 3.62 -20.39
CA LYS A 278 48.86 3.45 -19.25
C LYS A 278 49.25 4.83 -18.73
N ASP A 279 49.03 5.12 -17.45
CA ASP A 279 49.92 6.01 -16.70
C ASP A 279 49.78 5.69 -15.20
N ASP A 280 50.94 5.37 -14.62
CA ASP A 280 51.18 5.04 -13.22
C ASP A 280 51.06 6.30 -12.36
N ASN A 281 50.13 6.36 -11.37
CA ASN A 281 50.33 7.08 -10.09
C ASN A 281 49.12 7.00 -9.12
N ASP A 282 48.75 5.82 -8.61
CA ASP A 282 47.72 5.69 -7.57
C ASP A 282 48.28 5.02 -6.30
N ASP A 283 49.21 5.68 -5.61
CA ASP A 283 49.85 5.11 -4.40
C ASP A 283 50.13 6.13 -3.28
N ASP A 284 49.33 7.19 -3.11
CA ASP A 284 49.56 8.13 -2.00
C ASP A 284 48.32 8.83 -1.42
N TRP A 285 47.21 8.11 -1.29
CA TRP A 285 46.01 8.63 -0.61
C TRP A 285 45.95 8.25 0.88
N LEU A 286 46.57 7.12 1.26
CA LEU A 286 46.58 6.60 2.63
C LEU A 286 47.53 7.35 3.57
N ALA A 287 48.62 7.96 3.07
CA ALA A 287 49.59 8.67 3.90
C ALA A 287 49.11 10.06 4.37
N ARG A 288 48.00 10.58 3.82
CA ARG A 288 47.48 11.92 4.15
C ARG A 288 46.46 11.93 5.30
N MET A 289 46.02 10.77 5.78
CA MET A 289 45.01 10.65 6.85
C MET A 289 45.58 10.42 8.25
N GLU A 290 46.87 10.10 8.40
CA GLU A 290 47.50 9.86 9.72
C GLU A 290 48.16 11.10 10.33
N ALA A 291 48.01 12.27 9.71
CA ALA A 291 48.54 13.53 10.22
C ALA A 291 47.40 14.53 10.51
N GLN A 292 46.55 14.23 11.49
CA GLN A 292 45.76 15.23 12.20
C GLN A 292 45.29 14.75 13.59
#